data_AF-A0A6L8GCR7-F1
#
_entry.id   AF-A0A6L8GCR7-F1
#
_cell.length_a   1.000
_cell.length_b   1.000
_cell.length_c   1.000
_cell.angle_alpha   90.00
_cell.angle_beta   90.00
_cell.angle_gamma   90.00
#
_symmetry.space_group_name_H-M   'P 1'
#
loop_
_entity.id
_entity.type
_entity.pdbx_description
1 polymer ?
#
loop_
_entity_poly.entity_id
_entity_poly.type
_entity_poly.pdbx_seq_one_letter_code
_entity_poly.pdbx_strand_id
1 'polypeptide(L)'
;YWNEPCAEMQSIWWLPHRTASPGPATRSSGTSSNFREEASSFWKRAIFPTGPASAASLRISLPSETPVTASVLVKGTRKIRAYPKNPDLLHEMVRQQRRAYNLAVACFREADDGHVDPKGPDLKQTALRATIRECVRDEVSERGGTFRSADCDEAVNAAFRTRDAVIRKREAGRKARLNFRSRKHVRQRMMVQKLSGAFVAQNFGLAEPMPDEAWKKLTTIVLERGRWFICAQLHIVTVGQDEIQVRSAVALDPGVRSFMTAYAMDHAASYGDRFHSDKVFPLLLRLDRLVGQRAKAKHDEWKRHFQKRIDKLFIRVRNLVDDLHRRVAYDLVQTFDVILLPSFETKQMSAKDDRKIRSKTVRSMLGLAHHRFRQKLEWMCRKHGKRLVVCNEAYTSRTRSWDGFVNEHLGGAKTVSDGRIVVDRDMNGARGIMLRALYGNLGRLRAAGDDVALVAEPAKKRLTKP
;
A
#
# COMPACT_ATOMS: atom_id res chain seq x y z
N TYR A 1 -23.03 13.47 12.28
CA TYR A 1 -23.50 12.27 11.55
C TYR A 1 -24.58 11.55 12.33
N TRP A 2 -24.55 11.64 13.66
CA TRP A 2 -25.59 11.12 14.54
C TRP A 2 -26.96 11.70 14.17
N ASN A 3 -27.94 10.83 13.99
CA ASN A 3 -29.33 11.13 13.67
C ASN A 3 -30.23 10.07 14.34
N GLU A 4 -31.54 10.20 14.21
CA GLU A 4 -32.52 9.31 14.83
C GLU A 4 -32.30 7.81 14.45
N PRO A 5 -32.10 7.43 13.18
CA PRO A 5 -31.74 6.04 12.83
C PRO A 5 -30.46 5.52 13.49
N CYS A 6 -29.42 6.37 13.64
CA CYS A 6 -28.22 5.97 14.38
C CYS A 6 -28.54 5.73 15.86
N ALA A 7 -29.39 6.57 16.47
CA ALA A 7 -29.79 6.48 17.87
C ALA A 7 -30.66 5.23 18.14
N GLU A 8 -31.50 4.84 17.18
CA GLU A 8 -32.28 3.59 17.24
C GLU A 8 -31.37 2.37 17.11
N MET A 9 -30.58 2.30 16.03
CA MET A 9 -29.82 1.11 15.67
C MET A 9 -28.61 0.86 16.57
N GLN A 10 -28.06 1.89 17.22
CA GLN A 10 -26.92 1.70 18.11
C GLN A 10 -27.23 0.72 19.25
N SER A 11 -28.47 0.68 19.76
CA SER A 11 -28.84 -0.16 20.90
C SER A 11 -28.80 -1.66 20.57
N ILE A 12 -29.01 -2.00 19.30
CA ILE A 12 -28.97 -3.37 18.76
C ILE A 12 -27.53 -3.86 18.62
N TRP A 13 -26.60 -2.94 18.37
CA TRP A 13 -25.23 -3.26 18.04
C TRP A 13 -24.37 -3.39 19.28
N TRP A 14 -23.64 -4.50 19.37
CA TRP A 14 -22.73 -4.75 20.47
C TRP A 14 -21.71 -3.62 20.66
N LEU A 15 -21.68 -3.04 21.87
CA LEU A 15 -20.67 -2.07 22.27
C LEU A 15 -19.63 -2.79 23.15
N PRO A 16 -18.38 -2.99 22.70
CA PRO A 16 -17.34 -3.59 23.53
C PRO A 16 -16.88 -2.60 24.61
N HIS A 17 -17.31 -2.81 25.85
CA HIS A 17 -17.07 -1.88 26.94
C HIS A 17 -16.68 -2.55 28.26
N ARG A 18 -16.15 -1.73 29.16
CA ARG A 18 -15.93 -2.06 30.55
C ARG A 18 -16.83 -1.19 31.43
N THR A 19 -17.32 -1.76 32.51
CA THR A 19 -18.14 -1.03 33.49
C THR A 19 -17.27 -0.58 34.64
N ALA A 20 -17.31 0.71 34.97
CA ALA A 20 -16.67 1.25 36.17
C ALA A 20 -17.57 0.93 37.38
N SER A 21 -17.05 0.22 38.39
CA SER A 21 -17.81 -0.06 39.62
C SER A 21 -17.84 1.19 40.52
N PRO A 22 -19.03 1.65 40.98
CA PRO A 22 -19.13 2.71 41.97
C PRO A 22 -18.94 2.09 43.37
N GLY A 23 -17.69 1.90 43.80
CA GLY A 23 -17.37 1.43 45.15
C GLY A 23 -16.19 2.19 45.74
N PRO A 24 -16.18 2.52 47.04
CA PRO A 24 -15.04 3.14 47.70
C PRO A 24 -13.83 2.18 47.63
N ALA A 25 -12.64 2.77 47.53
CA ALA A 25 -11.39 2.07 47.26
C ALA A 25 -11.01 1.06 48.36
N THR A 26 -11.55 -0.15 48.28
CA THR A 26 -11.02 -1.35 48.94
C THR A 26 -10.56 -2.35 47.89
N ARG A 27 -9.49 -3.08 48.23
CA ARG A 27 -8.54 -3.75 47.33
C ARG A 27 -9.14 -4.93 46.55
N SER A 28 -9.94 -4.64 45.51
CA SER A 28 -9.98 -5.33 44.20
C SER A 28 -11.15 -4.76 43.39
N SER A 29 -10.98 -3.60 42.76
CA SER A 29 -11.97 -3.07 41.83
C SER A 29 -11.93 -3.85 40.51
N GLY A 30 -12.63 -4.99 40.48
CA GLY A 30 -12.80 -5.80 39.26
C GLY A 30 -13.51 -4.98 38.19
N THR A 31 -12.78 -4.51 37.19
CA THR A 31 -13.42 -3.91 36.00
C THR A 31 -14.06 -5.04 35.22
N SER A 32 -15.39 -5.17 35.27
CA SER A 32 -16.09 -6.19 34.48
C SER A 32 -16.15 -5.75 33.01
N SER A 33 -15.77 -6.63 32.09
CA SER A 33 -15.89 -6.42 30.64
C SER A 33 -17.03 -7.25 30.08
N ASN A 34 -17.80 -6.69 29.16
CA ASN A 34 -18.87 -7.42 28.46
C ASN A 34 -18.36 -8.27 27.28
N PHE A 35 -17.06 -8.56 27.27
CA PHE A 35 -16.39 -9.26 26.19
C PHE A 35 -15.33 -10.23 26.72
N ARG A 36 -15.13 -11.32 25.98
CA ARG A 36 -14.03 -12.27 26.13
C ARG A 36 -12.98 -12.03 25.06
N GLU A 37 -11.74 -12.33 25.39
CA GLU A 37 -10.62 -12.24 24.47
C GLU A 37 -10.24 -13.64 24.00
N GLU A 38 -10.13 -13.82 22.68
CA GLU A 38 -9.58 -15.05 22.09
C GLU A 38 -8.04 -15.03 22.15
N ALA A 39 -7.41 -16.19 21.96
CA ALA A 39 -5.96 -16.32 21.92
C ALA A 39 -5.30 -15.26 21.01
N SER A 40 -4.63 -14.30 21.65
CA SER A 40 -3.98 -13.20 20.93
C SER A 40 -2.72 -13.69 20.22
N SER A 41 -2.46 -13.15 19.03
CA SER A 41 -1.20 -13.32 18.32
C SER A 41 -0.43 -12.01 18.31
N PHE A 42 0.85 -12.05 17.89
CA PHE A 42 1.66 -10.83 17.80
C PHE A 42 1.09 -9.75 16.85
N TRP A 43 0.16 -10.10 15.97
CA TRP A 43 -0.37 -9.22 14.93
C TRP A 43 -1.89 -9.01 14.99
N LYS A 44 -2.65 -9.85 15.71
CA LYS A 44 -4.11 -9.76 15.85
C LYS A 44 -4.53 -10.08 17.28
N ARG A 45 -5.39 -9.24 17.83
CA ARG A 45 -6.13 -9.42 19.08
C ARG A 45 -7.62 -9.33 18.75
N ALA A 46 -8.40 -10.35 19.06
CA ALA A 46 -9.84 -10.38 18.80
C ALA A 46 -10.63 -10.48 20.11
N ILE A 47 -11.75 -9.78 20.16
CA ILE A 47 -12.69 -9.78 21.27
C ILE A 47 -14.09 -10.10 20.78
N PHE A 48 -14.84 -10.84 21.60
CA PHE A 48 -16.19 -11.31 21.30
C PHE A 48 -17.13 -11.00 22.47
N PRO A 49 -18.43 -10.78 22.23
CA PRO A 49 -19.43 -10.65 23.29
C PRO A 49 -19.40 -11.85 24.24
N THR A 50 -19.60 -11.61 25.54
CA THR A 50 -19.72 -12.69 26.53
C THR A 50 -21.10 -13.38 26.50
N GLY A 51 -22.14 -12.68 26.04
CA GLY A 51 -23.49 -13.20 25.84
C GLY A 51 -23.80 -13.57 24.38
N PRO A 52 -24.98 -14.13 24.09
CA PRO A 52 -25.39 -14.44 22.71
C PRO A 52 -25.37 -13.16 21.87
N ALA A 53 -24.63 -13.18 20.77
CA ALA A 53 -24.62 -12.08 19.82
C ALA A 53 -26.03 -11.97 19.22
N SER A 54 -26.59 -10.76 19.20
CA SER A 54 -27.80 -10.46 18.45
C SER A 54 -27.59 -10.88 17.00
N ALA A 55 -28.39 -11.83 16.51
CA ALA A 55 -28.38 -12.28 15.12
C ALA A 55 -29.05 -11.22 14.22
N ALA A 56 -28.49 -10.01 14.19
CA ALA A 56 -28.95 -8.96 13.30
C ALA A 56 -28.53 -9.33 11.87
N SER A 57 -29.50 -9.75 11.04
CA SER A 57 -29.28 -9.90 9.60
C SER A 57 -29.16 -8.53 8.96
N LEU A 58 -27.96 -8.17 8.49
CA LEU A 58 -27.71 -6.91 7.80
C LEU A 58 -28.12 -7.03 6.33
N ARG A 59 -29.25 -6.45 5.94
CA ARG A 59 -29.54 -6.15 4.53
C ARG A 59 -28.85 -4.82 4.17
N ILE A 60 -27.57 -4.86 3.82
CA ILE A 60 -26.79 -3.67 3.44
C ILE A 60 -26.86 -3.41 1.93
N SER A 61 -27.54 -2.33 1.53
CA SER A 61 -27.35 -1.69 0.24
C SER A 61 -26.36 -0.52 0.39
N LEU A 62 -25.08 -0.75 0.04
CA LEU A 62 -24.06 0.30 -0.04
C LEU A 62 -23.57 0.41 -1.50
N PRO A 63 -23.56 1.61 -2.10
CA PRO A 63 -22.97 1.81 -3.41
C PRO A 63 -21.46 1.56 -3.35
N SER A 64 -20.95 0.81 -4.33
CA SER A 64 -19.54 0.47 -4.43
C SER A 64 -18.82 1.39 -5.42
N GLU A 65 -17.63 1.87 -5.08
CA GLU A 65 -16.73 2.49 -6.08
C GLU A 65 -16.15 1.45 -7.06
N THR A 66 -16.23 0.15 -6.73
CA THR A 66 -15.86 -0.90 -7.67
C THR A 66 -17.09 -1.30 -8.47
N PRO A 67 -17.08 -1.16 -9.82
CA PRO A 67 -18.16 -1.69 -10.63
C PRO A 67 -18.30 -3.19 -10.35
N VAL A 68 -19.54 -3.68 -10.30
CA VAL A 68 -19.82 -5.12 -10.30
C VAL A 68 -19.06 -5.72 -11.48
N THR A 69 -18.06 -6.53 -11.15
CA THR A 69 -17.16 -7.09 -12.15
C THR A 69 -17.39 -8.58 -12.21
N ALA A 70 -17.67 -9.09 -13.41
CA ALA A 70 -17.68 -10.53 -13.66
C ALA A 70 -16.32 -11.16 -13.29
N SER A 71 -16.29 -12.48 -13.15
CA SER A 71 -15.02 -13.20 -13.03
C SER A 71 -14.15 -12.94 -14.26
N VAL A 72 -12.96 -12.36 -14.08
CA VAL A 72 -12.05 -12.01 -15.17
C VAL A 72 -10.67 -12.60 -14.92
N LEU A 73 -10.06 -13.12 -15.98
CA LEU A 73 -8.67 -13.54 -15.97
C LEU A 73 -7.76 -12.29 -16.05
N VAL A 74 -7.12 -11.93 -14.95
CA VAL A 74 -6.21 -10.78 -14.89
C VAL A 74 -4.76 -11.25 -15.05
N LYS A 75 -4.03 -10.63 -15.98
CA LYS A 75 -2.57 -10.81 -16.09
C LYS A 75 -1.88 -10.09 -14.93
N GLY A 76 -1.39 -10.86 -13.97
CA GLY A 76 -0.63 -10.40 -12.83
C GLY A 76 0.88 -10.58 -13.00
N THR A 77 1.62 -10.08 -12.02
CA THR A 77 3.07 -10.30 -11.92
C THR A 77 3.42 -10.74 -10.51
N ARG A 78 3.99 -11.94 -10.39
CA ARG A 78 4.57 -12.44 -9.15
C ARG A 78 6.05 -12.07 -9.09
N LYS A 79 6.45 -11.38 -8.02
CA LYS A 79 7.84 -10.95 -7.82
C LYS A 79 8.58 -11.99 -7.00
N ILE A 80 9.21 -12.94 -7.68
CA ILE A 80 9.91 -14.10 -7.10
C ILE A 80 11.30 -13.67 -6.66
N ARG A 81 11.67 -13.99 -5.42
CA ARG A 81 13.02 -13.71 -4.91
C ARG A 81 14.01 -14.67 -5.57
N ALA A 82 15.04 -14.09 -6.19
CA ALA A 82 16.10 -14.83 -6.85
C ALA A 82 17.47 -14.55 -6.20
N TYR A 83 18.31 -15.57 -6.20
CA TYR A 83 19.67 -15.57 -5.64
C TYR A 83 20.64 -15.85 -6.79
N PRO A 84 21.40 -14.86 -7.26
CA PRO A 84 22.38 -15.06 -8.31
C PRO A 84 23.39 -16.14 -7.98
N LYS A 85 23.69 -17.00 -8.95
CA LYS A 85 24.84 -17.92 -8.92
C LYS A 85 26.12 -17.21 -9.35
N ASN A 86 26.04 -16.36 -10.38
CA ASN A 86 27.14 -15.50 -10.83
C ASN A 86 26.68 -14.02 -10.83
N PRO A 87 26.90 -13.27 -9.73
CA PRO A 87 26.48 -11.88 -9.62
C PRO A 87 27.13 -10.95 -10.67
N ASP A 88 28.39 -11.17 -11.01
CA ASP A 88 29.15 -10.28 -11.90
C ASP A 88 28.60 -10.32 -13.33
N LEU A 89 28.30 -11.53 -13.83
CA LEU A 89 27.63 -11.72 -15.11
C LEU A 89 26.30 -10.95 -15.17
N LEU A 90 25.46 -11.07 -14.13
CA LEU A 90 24.16 -10.38 -14.10
C LEU A 90 24.31 -8.86 -13.96
N HIS A 91 25.29 -8.39 -13.20
CA HIS A 91 25.60 -6.97 -13.13
C HIS A 91 26.06 -6.43 -14.49
N GLU A 92 26.80 -7.22 -15.26
CA GLU A 92 27.20 -6.87 -16.62
C GLU A 92 26.00 -6.85 -17.57
N MET A 93 25.07 -7.82 -17.48
CA MET A 93 23.81 -7.78 -18.25
C MET A 93 23.01 -6.51 -17.95
N VAL A 94 22.88 -6.13 -16.66
CA VAL A 94 22.22 -4.86 -16.28
C VAL A 94 22.98 -3.65 -16.83
N ARG A 95 24.32 -3.69 -16.86
CA ARG A 95 25.16 -2.62 -17.40
C ARG A 95 24.91 -2.42 -18.89
N GLN A 96 24.97 -3.48 -19.69
CA GLN A 96 24.75 -3.47 -21.14
C GLN A 96 23.37 -2.88 -21.47
N GLN A 97 22.31 -3.40 -20.86
CA GLN A 97 20.95 -2.89 -21.11
C GLN A 97 20.77 -1.44 -20.66
N ARG A 98 21.39 -1.04 -19.55
CA ARG A 98 21.34 0.35 -19.10
C ARG A 98 22.06 1.29 -20.07
N ARG A 99 23.21 0.86 -20.62
CA ARG A 99 23.97 1.63 -21.62
C ARG A 99 23.17 1.78 -22.91
N ALA A 100 22.66 0.67 -23.47
CA ALA A 100 21.81 0.67 -24.65
C ALA A 100 20.57 1.58 -24.51
N TYR A 101 19.86 1.48 -23.37
CA TYR A 101 18.74 2.37 -23.08
C TYR A 101 19.16 3.85 -23.03
N ASN A 102 20.29 4.15 -22.40
CA ASN A 102 20.75 5.53 -22.27
C ASN A 102 21.23 6.12 -23.60
N LEU A 103 21.86 5.33 -24.47
CA LEU A 103 22.22 5.76 -25.82
C LEU A 103 20.96 6.10 -26.63
N ALA A 104 19.94 5.23 -26.61
CA ALA A 104 18.67 5.53 -27.27
C ALA A 104 18.01 6.81 -26.72
N VAL A 105 18.04 7.01 -25.40
CA VAL A 105 17.53 8.23 -24.77
C VAL A 105 18.36 9.48 -25.15
N ALA A 106 19.67 9.33 -25.39
CA ALA A 106 20.50 10.44 -25.84
C ALA A 106 20.08 10.90 -27.24
N CYS A 107 19.93 9.97 -28.19
CA CYS A 107 19.45 10.28 -29.53
C CYS A 107 18.06 10.94 -29.52
N PHE A 108 17.15 10.46 -28.65
CA PHE A 108 15.83 11.10 -28.51
C PHE A 108 15.89 12.50 -27.91
N ARG A 109 16.86 12.78 -27.05
CA ARG A 109 17.05 14.12 -26.47
C ARG A 109 17.62 15.07 -27.51
N GLU A 110 18.61 14.64 -28.29
CA GLU A 110 19.14 15.42 -29.42
C GLU A 110 18.04 15.78 -30.43
N ALA A 111 17.11 14.86 -30.68
CA ALA A 111 15.92 15.13 -31.50
C ALA A 111 14.94 16.12 -30.83
N ASP A 112 14.67 15.97 -29.52
CA ASP A 112 13.85 16.92 -28.74
C ASP A 112 14.48 18.33 -28.73
N ASP A 113 15.81 18.43 -28.74
CA ASP A 113 16.59 19.68 -28.72
C ASP A 113 16.78 20.28 -30.12
N GLY A 114 16.31 19.62 -31.19
CA GLY A 114 16.34 20.11 -32.57
C GLY A 114 17.65 19.87 -33.32
N HIS A 115 18.57 19.07 -32.77
CA HIS A 115 19.85 18.73 -33.42
C HIS A 115 19.73 17.65 -34.50
N VAL A 116 18.69 16.82 -34.44
CA VAL A 116 18.44 15.71 -35.38
C VAL A 116 16.95 15.69 -35.75
N ASP A 117 16.62 15.40 -37.01
CA ASP A 117 15.23 15.22 -37.43
C ASP A 117 14.59 14.03 -36.70
N PRO A 118 13.54 14.25 -35.87
CA PRO A 118 12.85 13.17 -35.17
C PRO A 118 12.23 12.10 -36.08
N LYS A 119 11.98 12.43 -37.35
CA LYS A 119 11.45 11.51 -38.38
C LYS A 119 12.53 10.93 -39.30
N GLY A 120 13.80 11.25 -39.04
CA GLY A 120 14.94 10.77 -39.81
C GLY A 120 15.06 9.23 -39.81
N PRO A 121 15.71 8.65 -40.83
CA PRO A 121 15.87 7.21 -40.96
C PRO A 121 16.63 6.59 -39.77
N ASP A 122 17.58 7.32 -39.18
CA ASP A 122 18.44 6.83 -38.10
C ASP A 122 17.70 6.65 -36.77
N LEU A 123 16.61 7.41 -36.56
CA LEU A 123 15.76 7.31 -35.37
C LEU A 123 14.63 6.29 -35.53
N LYS A 124 14.53 5.62 -36.69
CA LYS A 124 13.66 4.45 -36.84
C LYS A 124 14.16 3.32 -35.95
N GLN A 125 13.22 2.60 -35.33
CA GLN A 125 13.53 1.58 -34.32
C GLN A 125 14.48 0.48 -34.79
N THR A 126 14.46 0.11 -36.06
CA THR A 126 15.37 -0.91 -36.62
C THR A 126 16.78 -0.36 -36.81
N ALA A 127 16.92 0.84 -37.40
CA ALA A 127 18.21 1.49 -37.60
C ALA A 127 18.89 1.81 -36.27
N LEU A 128 18.18 2.45 -35.35
CA LEU A 128 18.71 2.83 -34.04
C LEU A 128 19.17 1.61 -33.21
N ARG A 129 18.46 0.47 -33.32
CA ARG A 129 18.90 -0.78 -32.69
C ARG A 129 20.21 -1.28 -33.29
N ALA A 130 20.38 -1.23 -34.60
CA ALA A 130 21.61 -1.67 -35.25
C ALA A 130 22.82 -0.83 -34.80
N THR A 131 22.70 0.49 -34.85
CA THR A 131 23.75 1.42 -34.41
C THR A 131 24.12 1.22 -32.94
N ILE A 132 23.12 1.17 -32.05
CA ILE A 132 23.39 0.98 -30.61
C ILE A 132 23.98 -0.39 -30.32
N ARG A 133 23.59 -1.43 -31.08
CA ARG A 133 24.14 -2.78 -30.93
C ARG A 133 25.63 -2.81 -31.21
N GLU A 134 26.08 -2.11 -32.24
CA GLU A 134 27.50 -1.98 -32.59
C GLU A 134 28.27 -1.26 -31.48
N CYS A 135 27.85 -0.05 -31.10
CA CYS A 135 28.51 0.70 -30.03
C CYS A 135 28.61 -0.08 -28.71
N VAL A 136 27.54 -0.76 -28.29
CA VAL A 136 27.54 -1.54 -27.05
C VAL A 136 28.38 -2.81 -27.19
N ARG A 137 28.44 -3.42 -28.37
CA ARG A 137 29.28 -4.59 -28.63
C ARG A 137 30.75 -4.22 -28.47
N ASP A 138 31.20 -3.15 -29.10
CA ASP A 138 32.60 -2.71 -29.06
C ASP A 138 33.04 -2.43 -27.63
N GLU A 139 32.24 -1.63 -26.92
CA GLU A 139 32.47 -1.34 -25.50
C GLU A 139 32.54 -2.61 -24.61
N VAL A 140 31.75 -3.64 -24.92
CA VAL A 140 31.75 -4.90 -24.16
C VAL A 140 32.96 -5.75 -24.51
N SER A 141 33.34 -5.81 -25.78
CA SER A 141 34.52 -6.53 -26.27
C SER A 141 35.81 -5.94 -25.70
N GLU A 142 35.94 -4.61 -25.65
CA GLU A 142 37.07 -3.91 -25.02
C GLU A 142 37.24 -4.28 -23.54
N ARG A 143 36.15 -4.61 -22.86
CA ARG A 143 36.15 -5.04 -21.46
C ARG A 143 36.34 -6.55 -21.27
N GLY A 144 36.50 -7.32 -22.36
CA GLY A 144 36.57 -8.78 -22.32
C GLY A 144 35.26 -9.47 -21.93
N GLY A 145 34.12 -8.79 -22.12
CA GLY A 145 32.80 -9.31 -21.77
C GLY A 145 32.10 -10.04 -22.92
N THR A 146 31.04 -10.79 -22.59
CA THR A 146 30.18 -11.41 -23.62
C THR A 146 29.03 -10.47 -23.99
N PHE A 147 28.97 -10.08 -25.27
CA PHE A 147 27.89 -9.25 -25.78
C PHE A 147 26.59 -10.04 -26.00
N ARG A 148 25.45 -9.45 -25.64
CA ARG A 148 24.12 -10.05 -25.83
C ARG A 148 23.21 -9.14 -26.66
N SER A 149 23.07 -9.47 -27.94
CA SER A 149 22.29 -8.68 -28.90
C SER A 149 20.81 -8.54 -28.50
N ALA A 150 20.15 -9.63 -28.11
CA ALA A 150 18.74 -9.62 -27.71
C ALA A 150 18.46 -8.71 -26.49
N ASP A 151 19.39 -8.68 -25.54
CA ASP A 151 19.29 -7.82 -24.35
C ASP A 151 19.40 -6.33 -24.72
N CYS A 152 20.31 -6.02 -25.65
CA CYS A 152 20.48 -4.66 -26.18
C CYS A 152 19.22 -4.19 -26.91
N ASP A 153 18.68 -5.02 -27.80
CA ASP A 153 17.45 -4.74 -28.54
C ASP A 153 16.26 -4.46 -27.61
N GLU A 154 16.06 -5.28 -26.58
CA GLU A 154 14.98 -5.06 -25.60
C GLU A 154 15.16 -3.76 -24.80
N ALA A 155 16.40 -3.38 -24.51
CA ALA A 155 16.69 -2.12 -23.84
C ALA A 155 16.32 -0.90 -24.71
N VAL A 156 16.62 -0.94 -26.01
CA VAL A 156 16.20 0.08 -26.98
C VAL A 156 14.68 0.10 -27.12
N ASN A 157 14.03 -1.05 -27.24
CA ASN A 157 12.56 -1.16 -27.26
C ASN A 157 11.92 -0.55 -26.00
N ALA A 158 12.54 -0.70 -24.83
CA ALA A 158 12.09 -0.02 -23.63
C ALA A 158 12.31 1.50 -23.65
N ALA A 159 13.32 2.00 -24.35
CA ALA A 159 13.51 3.44 -24.56
C ALA A 159 12.40 4.02 -25.44
N PHE A 160 12.05 3.35 -26.55
CA PHE A 160 10.90 3.71 -27.39
C PHE A 160 9.60 3.77 -26.58
N ARG A 161 9.29 2.71 -25.82
CA ARG A 161 8.12 2.71 -24.91
C ARG A 161 8.13 3.87 -23.91
N THR A 162 9.29 4.27 -23.40
CA THR A 162 9.39 5.46 -22.54
C THR A 162 9.12 6.74 -23.32
N ARG A 163 9.68 6.89 -24.52
CA ARG A 163 9.45 8.04 -25.41
C ARG A 163 7.97 8.22 -25.70
N ASP A 164 7.28 7.16 -26.13
CA ASP A 164 5.86 7.22 -26.46
C ASP A 164 4.99 7.54 -25.22
N ALA A 165 5.42 7.10 -24.03
CA ALA A 165 4.76 7.47 -22.77
C ALA A 165 5.02 8.93 -22.36
N VAL A 166 6.16 9.52 -22.74
CA VAL A 166 6.47 10.92 -22.51
C VAL A 166 5.68 11.80 -23.48
N ILE A 167 5.63 11.43 -24.76
CA ILE A 167 4.84 12.12 -25.79
C ILE A 167 3.37 12.21 -25.37
N ARG A 168 2.74 11.07 -25.03
CA ARG A 168 1.35 11.04 -24.55
C ARG A 168 1.09 11.92 -23.32
N LYS A 169 2.10 12.10 -22.46
CA LYS A 169 1.99 13.00 -21.30
C LYS A 169 2.07 14.47 -21.72
N ARG A 170 2.95 14.80 -22.66
CA ARG A 170 3.10 16.15 -23.22
C ARG A 170 1.84 16.57 -23.99
N GLU A 171 1.29 15.67 -24.80
CA GLU A 171 0.01 15.84 -25.50
C GLU A 171 -1.14 16.11 -24.52
N ALA A 172 -1.14 15.43 -23.37
CA ALA A 172 -2.08 15.68 -22.28
C ALA A 172 -1.76 16.93 -21.42
N GLY A 173 -0.92 17.85 -21.92
CA GLY A 173 -0.54 19.11 -21.24
C GLY A 173 0.41 18.96 -20.04
N ARG A 174 0.92 17.75 -19.75
CA ARG A 174 1.79 17.51 -18.58
C ARG A 174 3.26 17.69 -18.96
N LYS A 175 4.01 18.40 -18.11
CA LYS A 175 5.47 18.50 -18.25
C LYS A 175 6.10 17.12 -18.03
N ALA A 176 6.74 16.58 -19.07
CA ALA A 176 7.44 15.30 -19.04
C ALA A 176 8.75 15.36 -19.84
N ARG A 177 9.80 14.71 -19.32
CA ARG A 177 11.12 14.63 -19.95
C ARG A 177 11.66 13.21 -19.92
N LEU A 178 12.41 12.85 -20.95
CA LEU A 178 13.19 11.62 -21.00
C LEU A 178 14.37 11.70 -20.03
N ASN A 179 14.65 10.63 -19.29
CA ASN A 179 15.72 10.57 -18.29
C ASN A 179 16.61 9.36 -18.48
N PHE A 180 17.92 9.56 -18.31
CA PHE A 180 18.89 8.48 -18.24
C PHE A 180 18.69 7.60 -17.00
N ARG A 181 19.03 6.33 -17.13
CA ARG A 181 19.13 5.36 -16.04
C ARG A 181 20.51 5.44 -15.38
N SER A 182 20.51 5.78 -14.09
CA SER A 182 21.73 5.89 -13.28
C SER A 182 22.27 4.54 -12.78
N ARG A 183 23.60 4.42 -12.66
CA ARG A 183 24.28 3.29 -11.97
C ARG A 183 23.95 3.25 -10.48
N LYS A 184 23.74 4.41 -9.88
CA LYS A 184 23.53 4.58 -8.43
C LYS A 184 22.06 4.46 -8.03
N HIS A 185 21.16 4.22 -8.99
CA HIS A 185 19.74 4.09 -8.71
C HIS A 185 19.47 2.81 -7.91
N VAL A 186 18.72 2.94 -6.81
CA VAL A 186 18.45 1.85 -5.85
C VAL A 186 17.78 0.63 -6.49
N ARG A 187 16.97 0.88 -7.52
CA ARG A 187 16.26 -0.13 -8.30
C ARG A 187 16.74 -0.10 -9.74
N GLN A 188 17.37 -1.18 -10.18
CA GLN A 188 17.77 -1.40 -11.56
C GLN A 188 16.96 -2.56 -12.15
N ARG A 189 16.86 -2.60 -13.47
CA ARG A 189 16.12 -3.64 -14.18
C ARG A 189 16.81 -4.03 -15.47
N MET A 190 16.67 -5.30 -15.82
CA MET A 190 16.98 -5.86 -17.13
C MET A 190 15.77 -6.65 -17.62
N MET A 191 15.67 -6.86 -18.93
CA MET A 191 14.61 -7.64 -19.57
C MET A 191 15.22 -8.86 -20.24
N VAL A 192 14.54 -10.00 -20.13
CA VAL A 192 14.90 -11.24 -20.80
C VAL A 192 13.76 -11.57 -21.76
N GLN A 193 14.02 -11.58 -23.06
CA GLN A 193 13.00 -11.66 -24.10
C GLN A 193 12.16 -12.95 -24.04
N LYS A 194 12.83 -14.09 -23.83
CA LYS A 194 12.20 -15.40 -23.65
C LYS A 194 12.83 -16.05 -22.43
N LEU A 195 12.15 -15.97 -21.29
CA LEU A 195 12.63 -16.63 -20.08
C LEU A 195 12.63 -18.16 -20.27
N SER A 196 13.79 -18.79 -20.17
CA SER A 196 13.93 -20.25 -20.26
C SER A 196 14.32 -20.87 -18.91
N GLY A 197 13.89 -22.11 -18.70
CA GLY A 197 14.28 -22.89 -17.51
C GLY A 197 15.80 -23.02 -17.38
N ALA A 198 16.50 -23.28 -18.49
CA ALA A 198 17.95 -23.34 -18.54
C ALA A 198 18.62 -22.02 -18.10
N PHE A 199 18.14 -20.87 -18.59
CA PHE A 199 18.66 -19.58 -18.15
C PHE A 199 18.47 -19.38 -16.65
N VAL A 200 17.29 -19.69 -16.12
CA VAL A 200 17.01 -19.55 -14.68
C VAL A 200 17.89 -20.49 -13.87
N ALA A 201 17.95 -21.77 -14.21
CA ALA A 201 18.74 -22.78 -13.50
C ALA A 201 20.25 -22.46 -13.51
N GLN A 202 20.78 -21.95 -14.62
CA GLN A 202 22.20 -21.58 -14.73
C GLN A 202 22.54 -20.33 -13.90
N ASN A 203 21.62 -19.37 -13.80
CA ASN A 203 21.93 -18.05 -13.25
C ASN A 203 21.38 -17.79 -11.83
N PHE A 204 20.37 -18.53 -11.38
CA PHE A 204 19.65 -18.24 -10.14
C PHE A 204 19.30 -19.49 -9.33
N GLY A 205 19.34 -19.38 -8.01
CA GLY A 205 18.48 -20.13 -7.09
C GLY A 205 17.21 -19.32 -6.78
N LEU A 206 16.07 -19.98 -6.63
CA LEU A 206 14.78 -19.31 -6.39
C LEU A 206 14.24 -19.60 -4.98
N ALA A 207 13.57 -18.62 -4.37
CA ALA A 207 12.90 -18.81 -3.08
C ALA A 207 11.56 -19.55 -3.19
N GLU A 208 10.98 -19.57 -4.39
CA GLU A 208 9.71 -20.22 -4.70
C GLU A 208 9.74 -20.66 -6.18
N PRO A 209 8.99 -21.71 -6.57
CA PRO A 209 8.96 -22.18 -7.95
C PRO A 209 8.39 -21.13 -8.91
N MET A 210 8.83 -21.19 -10.17
CA MET A 210 8.30 -20.34 -11.24
C MET A 210 6.92 -20.85 -11.68
N PRO A 211 5.94 -19.95 -11.90
CA PRO A 211 4.70 -20.29 -12.57
C PRO A 211 4.95 -20.71 -14.01
N ASP A 212 4.19 -21.70 -14.50
CA ASP A 212 4.35 -22.22 -15.85
C ASP A 212 4.06 -21.17 -16.93
N GLU A 213 3.16 -20.22 -16.64
CA GLU A 213 2.79 -19.18 -17.61
C GLU A 213 3.88 -18.12 -17.81
N ALA A 214 4.91 -18.11 -16.95
CA ALA A 214 6.04 -17.19 -17.05
C ALA A 214 7.06 -17.62 -18.12
N TRP A 215 7.08 -18.90 -18.49
CA TRP A 215 8.06 -19.43 -19.44
C TRP A 215 7.85 -18.91 -20.85
N LYS A 216 8.96 -18.73 -21.57
CA LYS A 216 8.99 -18.21 -22.96
C LYS A 216 8.36 -16.81 -23.11
N LYS A 217 8.10 -16.09 -22.01
CA LYS A 217 7.59 -14.71 -22.01
C LYS A 217 8.70 -13.70 -21.76
N LEU A 218 8.48 -12.47 -22.25
CA LEU A 218 9.29 -11.30 -21.94
C LEU A 218 9.19 -11.03 -20.43
N THR A 219 10.31 -11.17 -19.74
CA THR A 219 10.35 -11.09 -18.27
C THR A 219 11.29 -9.98 -17.82
N THR A 220 10.84 -9.17 -16.87
CA THR A 220 11.72 -8.19 -16.22
C THR A 220 12.40 -8.81 -15.01
N ILE A 221 13.71 -8.69 -14.91
CA ILE A 221 14.49 -9.03 -13.73
C ILE A 221 14.90 -7.72 -13.05
N VAL A 222 14.66 -7.63 -11.75
CA VAL A 222 14.85 -6.41 -10.94
C VAL A 222 15.92 -6.64 -9.90
N LEU A 223 16.92 -5.76 -9.87
CA LEU A 223 17.84 -5.60 -8.76
C LEU A 223 17.39 -4.42 -7.91
N GLU A 224 17.01 -4.65 -6.66
CA GLU A 224 16.54 -3.62 -5.75
C GLU A 224 17.20 -3.78 -4.37
N ARG A 225 17.97 -2.77 -3.93
CA ARG A 225 18.64 -2.78 -2.62
C ARG A 225 19.48 -4.06 -2.39
N GLY A 226 20.23 -4.49 -3.40
CA GLY A 226 21.06 -5.71 -3.35
C GLY A 226 20.28 -7.02 -3.43
N ARG A 227 18.97 -6.98 -3.71
CA ARG A 227 18.13 -8.17 -3.90
C ARG A 227 17.66 -8.28 -5.34
N TRP A 228 17.89 -9.44 -5.94
CA TRP A 228 17.38 -9.84 -7.25
C TRP A 228 15.97 -10.44 -7.16
N PHE A 229 15.15 -10.12 -8.16
CA PHE A 229 13.81 -10.65 -8.31
C PHE A 229 13.48 -10.90 -9.77
N ILE A 230 12.82 -12.02 -10.04
CA ILE A 230 12.22 -12.32 -11.35
C ILE A 230 10.73 -11.90 -11.27
N CYS A 231 10.30 -11.02 -12.16
CA CYS A 231 8.91 -10.59 -12.27
C CYS A 231 8.15 -11.56 -13.19
N ALA A 232 7.78 -12.71 -12.66
CA ALA A 232 7.09 -13.78 -13.38
C ALA A 232 5.65 -13.39 -13.70
N GLN A 233 5.23 -13.60 -14.95
CA GLN A 233 3.83 -13.47 -15.32
C GLN A 233 3.02 -14.58 -14.65
N LEU A 234 1.80 -14.26 -14.23
CA LEU A 234 0.85 -15.19 -13.63
C LEU A 234 -0.56 -14.78 -14.04
N HIS A 235 -1.42 -15.73 -14.38
CA HIS A 235 -2.84 -15.43 -14.55
C HIS A 235 -3.57 -15.58 -13.21
N ILE A 236 -4.37 -14.58 -12.85
CA ILE A 236 -5.11 -14.56 -11.60
C ILE A 236 -6.59 -14.45 -11.96
N VAL A 237 -7.35 -15.47 -11.62
CA VAL A 237 -8.81 -15.45 -11.74
C VAL A 237 -9.35 -14.61 -10.58
N THR A 238 -10.10 -13.56 -10.90
CA THR A 238 -10.85 -12.80 -9.89
C THR A 238 -12.22 -13.43 -9.71
N VAL A 239 -12.71 -13.48 -8.47
CA VAL A 239 -14.09 -13.88 -8.18
C VAL A 239 -15.02 -12.74 -8.54
N GLY A 240 -16.08 -13.02 -9.30
CA GLY A 240 -17.08 -12.02 -9.68
C GLY A 240 -17.84 -11.47 -8.47
N GLN A 241 -18.35 -10.25 -8.56
CA GLN A 241 -19.12 -9.60 -7.49
C GLN A 241 -20.64 -9.67 -7.70
N ASP A 242 -21.08 -10.48 -8.66
CA ASP A 242 -22.38 -10.35 -9.31
C ASP A 242 -23.57 -10.64 -8.36
N GLU A 243 -23.34 -11.28 -7.20
CA GLU A 243 -24.37 -11.55 -6.20
C GLU A 243 -23.82 -11.54 -4.76
N ILE A 244 -23.16 -10.47 -4.31
CA ILE A 244 -22.82 -10.36 -2.88
C ILE A 244 -24.12 -10.18 -2.08
N GLN A 245 -24.72 -11.28 -1.61
CA GLN A 245 -25.57 -11.25 -0.42
C GLN A 245 -24.68 -10.81 0.73
N VAL A 246 -24.77 -9.54 1.14
CA VAL A 246 -23.93 -9.01 2.23
C VAL A 246 -24.30 -9.73 3.52
N ARG A 247 -23.53 -10.75 3.91
CA ARG A 247 -23.76 -11.50 5.16
C ARG A 247 -22.90 -10.96 6.29
N SER A 248 -21.70 -10.46 5.96
CA SER A 248 -20.77 -9.91 6.95
C SER A 248 -20.14 -8.61 6.48
N ALA A 249 -20.10 -7.63 7.39
CA ALA A 249 -19.52 -6.32 7.14
C ALA A 249 -18.65 -5.89 8.32
N VAL A 250 -17.58 -5.15 8.00
CA VAL A 250 -16.63 -4.63 8.99
C VAL A 250 -16.29 -3.18 8.71
N ALA A 251 -16.22 -2.38 9.76
CA ALA A 251 -15.67 -1.03 9.70
C ALA A 251 -14.27 -0.99 10.27
N LEU A 252 -13.37 -0.31 9.56
CA LEU A 252 -11.97 -0.19 9.90
C LEU A 252 -11.67 1.22 10.43
N ASP A 253 -10.80 1.32 11.44
CA ASP A 253 -10.24 2.57 11.95
C ASP A 253 -8.70 2.49 11.92
N PRO A 254 -8.04 3.12 10.93
CA PRO A 254 -6.59 3.10 10.82
C PRO A 254 -5.91 3.95 11.91
N GLY A 255 -5.00 3.34 12.66
CA GLY A 255 -4.35 3.98 13.80
C GLY A 255 -2.82 3.89 13.76
N VAL A 256 -2.18 4.62 14.68
CA VAL A 256 -0.72 4.55 14.89
C VAL A 256 -0.33 3.63 16.04
N ARG A 257 -1.17 3.53 17.07
CA ARG A 257 -0.94 2.65 18.24
C ARG A 257 -1.22 1.21 17.86
N SER A 258 -2.46 0.94 17.47
CA SER A 258 -2.85 -0.24 16.70
C SER A 258 -2.82 0.15 15.23
N PHE A 259 -2.20 -0.67 14.38
CA PHE A 259 -2.15 -0.40 12.95
C PHE A 259 -3.55 -0.27 12.34
N MET A 260 -4.48 -1.10 12.79
CA MET A 260 -5.87 -1.07 12.35
C MET A 260 -6.76 -1.60 13.46
N THR A 261 -7.86 -0.93 13.72
CA THR A 261 -8.96 -1.47 14.53
C THR A 261 -10.11 -1.84 13.60
N ALA A 262 -10.76 -2.96 13.85
CA ALA A 262 -11.87 -3.47 13.07
C ALA A 262 -13.06 -3.75 13.99
N TYR A 263 -14.23 -3.28 13.59
CA TYR A 263 -15.48 -3.51 14.29
C TYR A 263 -16.47 -4.20 13.35
N ALA A 264 -16.96 -5.35 13.79
CA ALA A 264 -18.16 -6.01 13.28
C ALA A 264 -19.18 -6.08 14.43
N MET A 265 -20.44 -6.42 14.11
CA MET A 265 -21.51 -6.44 15.12
C MET A 265 -21.36 -7.60 16.12
N ASP A 266 -20.71 -8.67 15.72
CA ASP A 266 -20.54 -9.91 16.47
C ASP A 266 -19.14 -10.06 17.09
N HIS A 267 -18.16 -9.28 16.63
CA HIS A 267 -16.80 -9.27 17.17
C HIS A 267 -16.03 -8.02 16.76
N ALA A 268 -14.91 -7.76 17.45
CA ALA A 268 -14.00 -6.68 17.10
C ALA A 268 -12.55 -7.16 17.19
N ALA A 269 -11.67 -6.55 16.40
CA ALA A 269 -10.26 -6.91 16.35
C ALA A 269 -9.35 -5.68 16.33
N SER A 270 -8.23 -5.76 17.02
CA SER A 270 -7.10 -4.84 16.87
C SER A 270 -5.95 -5.56 16.18
N TYR A 271 -5.40 -4.94 15.15
CA TYR A 271 -4.25 -5.43 14.41
C TYR A 271 -3.01 -4.60 14.72
N GLY A 272 -1.91 -5.30 14.99
CA GLY A 272 -0.60 -4.69 15.22
C GLY A 272 -0.55 -3.69 16.37
N ASP A 273 -1.19 -3.98 17.51
CA ASP A 273 -1.04 -3.16 18.73
C ASP A 273 0.43 -3.05 19.10
N ARG A 274 0.91 -1.81 19.25
CA ARG A 274 2.31 -1.45 19.51
C ARG A 274 3.32 -1.99 18.49
N PHE A 275 2.88 -2.50 17.33
CA PHE A 275 3.77 -3.08 16.33
C PHE A 275 4.82 -2.07 15.86
N HIS A 276 4.42 -0.81 15.64
CA HIS A 276 5.35 0.22 15.22
C HIS A 276 6.40 0.50 16.31
N SER A 277 5.99 0.73 17.56
CA SER A 277 6.92 1.03 18.65
C SER A 277 7.86 -0.12 18.95
N ASP A 278 7.37 -1.35 18.87
CA ASP A 278 8.08 -2.52 19.41
C ASP A 278 8.94 -3.18 18.33
N LYS A 279 8.53 -3.14 17.06
CA LYS A 279 9.21 -3.85 15.95
C LYS A 279 9.83 -2.91 14.91
N VAL A 280 9.18 -1.80 14.58
CA VAL A 280 9.61 -0.92 13.47
C VAL A 280 10.54 0.19 13.95
N PHE A 281 10.14 0.93 14.98
CA PHE A 281 10.85 2.10 15.47
C PHE A 281 12.30 1.82 15.91
N PRO A 282 12.62 0.72 16.62
CA PRO A 282 14.00 0.41 16.98
C PRO A 282 14.90 0.22 15.75
N LEU A 283 14.37 -0.36 14.68
CA LEU A 283 15.10 -0.54 13.42
C LEU A 283 15.30 0.79 12.69
N LEU A 284 14.33 1.70 12.75
CA LEU A 284 14.44 3.05 12.19
C LEU A 284 15.50 3.88 12.90
N LEU A 285 15.61 3.79 14.23
CA LEU A 285 16.69 4.45 14.98
C LEU A 285 18.07 3.94 14.57
N ARG A 286 18.20 2.61 14.39
CA ARG A 286 19.44 2.02 13.90
C ARG A 286 19.76 2.45 12.47
N LEU A 287 18.74 2.59 11.62
CA LEU A 287 18.88 3.08 10.26
C LEU A 287 19.38 4.53 10.23
N ASP A 288 18.82 5.42 11.06
CA ASP A 288 19.26 6.82 11.16
C ASP A 288 20.74 6.93 11.56
N ARG A 289 21.17 6.12 12.54
CA ARG A 289 22.59 6.05 12.94
C ARG A 289 23.50 5.66 11.76
N LEU A 290 23.14 4.63 11.01
CA LEU A 290 23.92 4.19 9.84
C LEU A 290 23.92 5.23 8.72
N VAL A 291 22.81 5.93 8.49
CA VAL A 291 22.73 7.03 7.52
C VAL A 291 23.68 8.15 7.93
N GLY A 292 23.71 8.52 9.22
CA GLY A 292 24.66 9.50 9.76
C GLY A 292 26.12 9.06 9.60
N GLN A 293 26.44 7.80 9.90
CA GLN A 293 27.78 7.24 9.69
C GLN A 293 28.19 7.24 8.21
N ARG A 294 27.27 6.86 7.30
CA ARG A 294 27.52 6.92 5.86
C ARG A 294 27.81 8.34 5.38
N ALA A 295 27.09 9.33 5.90
CA ALA A 295 27.27 10.74 5.52
C ALA A 295 28.64 11.29 5.97
N LYS A 296 29.13 10.85 7.13
CA LYS A 296 30.45 11.24 7.69
C LYS A 296 31.62 10.43 7.11
N ALA A 297 31.36 9.34 6.40
CA ALA A 297 32.41 8.47 5.86
C ALA A 297 33.18 9.17 4.74
N LYS A 298 34.50 9.28 4.88
CA LYS A 298 35.39 9.90 3.89
C LYS A 298 35.57 9.01 2.65
N HIS A 299 35.93 7.74 2.86
CA HIS A 299 36.25 6.80 1.77
C HIS A 299 35.01 6.07 1.22
N ASP A 300 35.04 5.79 -0.08
CA ASP A 300 33.93 5.17 -0.80
C ASP A 300 33.68 3.70 -0.41
N GLU A 301 34.69 2.98 0.06
CA GLU A 301 34.53 1.65 0.65
C GLU A 301 33.61 1.66 1.88
N TRP A 302 33.80 2.64 2.78
CA TRP A 302 32.99 2.80 3.98
C TRP A 302 31.58 3.26 3.63
N LYS A 303 31.44 4.19 2.66
CA LYS A 303 30.11 4.56 2.14
C LYS A 303 29.36 3.34 1.60
N ARG A 304 30.03 2.47 0.83
CA ARG A 304 29.47 1.21 0.31
C ARG A 304 29.13 0.23 1.45
N HIS A 305 29.99 0.08 2.44
CA HIS A 305 29.77 -0.75 3.62
C HIS A 305 28.49 -0.32 4.37
N PHE A 306 28.39 0.97 4.73
CA PHE A 306 27.19 1.49 5.40
C PHE A 306 25.95 1.41 4.53
N GLN A 307 26.05 1.67 3.22
CA GLN A 307 24.94 1.53 2.28
C GLN A 307 24.36 0.12 2.30
N LYS A 308 25.20 -0.91 2.24
CA LYS A 308 24.76 -2.32 2.31
C LYS A 308 23.98 -2.60 3.60
N ARG A 309 24.43 -2.05 4.74
CA ARG A 309 23.76 -2.22 6.04
C ARG A 309 22.43 -1.46 6.12
N ILE A 310 22.39 -0.24 5.61
CA ILE A 310 21.16 0.57 5.49
C ILE A 310 20.13 -0.19 4.65
N ASP A 311 20.53 -0.71 3.51
CA ASP A 311 19.64 -1.47 2.62
C ASP A 311 19.08 -2.72 3.31
N LYS A 312 19.92 -3.49 4.02
CA LYS A 312 19.47 -4.66 4.80
C LYS A 312 18.43 -4.28 5.86
N LEU A 313 18.67 -3.22 6.64
CA LEU A 313 17.71 -2.78 7.67
C LEU A 313 16.41 -2.22 7.06
N PHE A 314 16.52 -1.43 5.99
CA PHE A 314 15.36 -0.91 5.28
C PHE A 314 14.50 -2.05 4.73
N ILE A 315 15.13 -3.07 4.16
CA ILE A 315 14.46 -4.29 3.71
C ILE A 315 13.75 -4.99 4.87
N ARG A 316 14.40 -5.13 6.04
CA ARG A 316 13.79 -5.75 7.21
C ARG A 316 12.54 -4.99 7.67
N VAL A 317 12.63 -3.67 7.80
CA VAL A 317 11.49 -2.81 8.14
C VAL A 317 10.35 -3.01 7.14
N ARG A 318 10.66 -2.93 5.84
CA ARG A 318 9.66 -3.12 4.78
C ARG A 318 9.02 -4.50 4.82
N ASN A 319 9.81 -5.56 5.01
CA ASN A 319 9.30 -6.92 5.07
C ASN A 319 8.36 -7.11 6.28
N LEU A 320 8.69 -6.54 7.45
CA LEU A 320 7.84 -6.59 8.64
C LEU A 320 6.49 -5.90 8.39
N VAL A 321 6.50 -4.68 7.85
CA VAL A 321 5.27 -3.94 7.53
C VAL A 321 4.47 -4.66 6.46
N ASP A 322 5.13 -5.18 5.42
CA ASP A 322 4.46 -5.91 4.34
C ASP A 322 3.88 -7.25 4.82
N ASP A 323 4.49 -7.91 5.80
CA ASP A 323 3.94 -9.13 6.45
C ASP A 323 2.66 -8.80 7.22
N LEU A 324 2.70 -7.77 8.08
CA LEU A 324 1.51 -7.28 8.78
C LEU A 324 0.38 -6.93 7.79
N HIS A 325 0.69 -6.17 6.73
CA HIS A 325 -0.29 -5.81 5.70
C HIS A 325 -0.91 -7.03 5.01
N ARG A 326 -0.10 -8.06 4.71
CA ARG A 326 -0.61 -9.29 4.08
C ARG A 326 -1.53 -10.06 5.02
N ARG A 327 -1.14 -10.24 6.29
CA ARG A 327 -1.93 -10.95 7.29
C ARG A 327 -3.27 -10.27 7.53
N VAL A 328 -3.25 -8.95 7.76
CA VAL A 328 -4.48 -8.17 8.01
C VAL A 328 -5.37 -8.18 6.77
N ALA A 329 -4.84 -7.93 5.58
CA ALA A 329 -5.67 -7.91 4.37
C ALA A 329 -6.27 -9.28 4.06
N TYR A 330 -5.54 -10.37 4.32
CA TYR A 330 -6.04 -11.73 4.15
C TYR A 330 -7.14 -12.05 5.16
N ASP A 331 -6.92 -11.78 6.44
CA ASP A 331 -7.91 -11.97 7.51
C ASP A 331 -9.25 -11.27 7.19
N LEU A 332 -9.18 -10.01 6.75
CA LEU A 332 -10.36 -9.23 6.39
C LEU A 332 -11.14 -9.82 5.21
N VAL A 333 -10.47 -10.18 4.11
CA VAL A 333 -11.17 -10.70 2.92
C VAL A 333 -11.60 -12.16 3.06
N GLN A 334 -11.09 -12.89 4.05
CA GLN A 334 -11.59 -14.22 4.39
C GLN A 334 -12.81 -14.15 5.31
N THR A 335 -12.91 -13.12 6.14
CA THR A 335 -13.97 -13.00 7.17
C THR A 335 -15.17 -12.19 6.68
N PHE A 336 -14.95 -11.15 5.86
CA PHE A 336 -15.97 -10.16 5.54
C PHE A 336 -16.29 -10.06 4.05
N ASP A 337 -17.55 -9.81 3.74
CA ASP A 337 -18.03 -9.52 2.38
C ASP A 337 -17.87 -8.05 2.01
N VAL A 338 -18.15 -7.17 2.98
CA VAL A 338 -18.05 -5.72 2.83
C VAL A 338 -17.08 -5.15 3.86
N ILE A 339 -16.09 -4.39 3.38
CA ILE A 339 -15.06 -3.77 4.21
C ILE A 339 -15.16 -2.25 4.03
N LEU A 340 -15.50 -1.55 5.12
CA LEU A 340 -15.58 -0.09 5.16
C LEU A 340 -14.23 0.47 5.63
N LEU A 341 -13.55 1.21 4.76
CA LEU A 341 -12.25 1.82 5.06
C LEU A 341 -12.37 3.34 4.96
N PRO A 342 -12.16 4.10 6.05
CA PRO A 342 -12.19 5.55 5.98
C PRO A 342 -11.05 6.10 5.13
N SER A 343 -11.26 7.28 4.54
CA SER A 343 -10.24 8.03 3.80
C SER A 343 -9.11 8.47 4.73
N PHE A 344 -8.03 7.70 4.77
CA PHE A 344 -6.87 8.01 5.61
C PHE A 344 -5.85 8.90 4.88
N GLU A 345 -6.06 10.22 4.93
CA GLU A 345 -5.28 11.22 4.20
C GLU A 345 -3.88 11.51 4.82
N THR A 346 -3.01 10.50 4.79
CA THR A 346 -1.64 10.58 5.32
C THR A 346 -0.82 11.78 4.82
N LYS A 347 -1.06 12.24 3.59
CA LYS A 347 -0.36 13.40 3.02
C LYS A 347 -0.75 14.70 3.72
N GLN A 348 -2.04 14.93 3.97
CA GLN A 348 -2.50 16.11 4.71
C GLN A 348 -2.01 16.05 6.17
N MET A 349 -2.15 14.88 6.81
CA MET A 349 -1.73 14.68 8.21
C MET A 349 -0.23 14.81 8.46
N SER A 350 0.61 14.68 7.41
CA SER A 350 2.07 14.79 7.51
C SER A 350 2.64 16.12 7.01
N ALA A 351 1.84 16.97 6.37
CA ALA A 351 2.24 18.29 5.91
C ALA A 351 2.68 19.16 7.10
N LYS A 352 3.71 20.00 6.92
CA LYS A 352 4.32 20.77 8.01
C LYS A 352 3.53 22.02 8.38
N ASP A 353 2.89 22.66 7.41
CA ASP A 353 2.43 24.05 7.52
C ASP A 353 1.12 24.23 8.32
N ASP A 354 0.39 23.15 8.63
CA ASP A 354 -0.84 23.16 9.46
C ASP A 354 -0.97 21.90 10.34
N ARG A 355 0.17 21.43 10.86
CA ARG A 355 0.24 20.08 11.46
C ARG A 355 -0.24 20.04 12.90
N LYS A 356 -1.41 19.44 13.13
CA LYS A 356 -1.96 19.17 14.48
C LYS A 356 -1.30 18.00 15.22
N ILE A 357 -0.45 17.22 14.53
CA ILE A 357 0.14 15.97 15.02
C ILE A 357 1.66 16.14 15.24
N ARG A 358 2.19 15.54 16.32
CA ARG A 358 3.62 15.59 16.67
C ARG A 358 4.50 14.82 15.66
N SER A 359 5.74 15.26 15.46
CA SER A 359 6.71 14.64 14.52
C SER A 359 6.91 13.13 14.73
N LYS A 360 6.90 12.65 15.99
CA LYS A 360 7.02 11.22 16.31
C LYS A 360 5.84 10.40 15.76
N THR A 361 4.62 10.93 15.88
CA THR A 361 3.41 10.28 15.37
C THR A 361 3.39 10.29 13.84
N VAL A 362 3.83 11.37 13.20
CA VAL A 362 4.00 11.43 11.74
C VAL A 362 4.99 10.38 11.25
N ARG A 363 6.15 10.27 11.91
CA ARG A 363 7.15 9.24 11.58
C ARG A 363 6.56 7.83 11.72
N SER A 364 5.73 7.63 12.73
CA SER A 364 5.08 6.34 12.99
C SER A 364 4.04 6.00 11.92
N MET A 365 3.19 6.97 11.55
CA MET A 365 2.21 6.86 10.47
C MET A 365 2.88 6.56 9.12
N LEU A 366 3.97 7.26 8.79
CA LEU A 366 4.75 7.01 7.58
C LEU A 366 5.43 5.63 7.61
N GLY A 367 5.89 5.19 8.79
CA GLY A 367 6.49 3.87 9.00
C GLY A 367 5.50 2.71 8.78
N LEU A 368 4.22 2.90 9.12
CA LEU A 368 3.15 1.90 8.94
C LEU A 368 2.58 1.85 7.52
N ALA A 369 2.78 2.92 6.72
CA ALA A 369 2.45 2.97 5.31
C ALA A 369 1.01 2.58 4.94
N HIS A 370 0.01 3.14 5.64
CA HIS A 370 -1.42 2.86 5.45
C HIS A 370 -1.91 3.00 4.00
N HIS A 371 -1.38 3.95 3.23
CA HIS A 371 -1.70 4.06 1.79
C HIS A 371 -1.34 2.77 1.01
N ARG A 372 -0.16 2.18 1.29
CA ARG A 372 0.24 0.92 0.66
C ARG A 372 -0.66 -0.23 1.09
N PHE A 373 -1.13 -0.21 2.34
CA PHE A 373 -2.12 -1.17 2.81
C PHE A 373 -3.45 -1.01 2.08
N ARG A 374 -3.97 0.21 1.92
CA ARG A 374 -5.19 0.47 1.13
C ARG A 374 -5.09 -0.15 -0.27
N GLN A 375 -4.00 0.12 -1.00
CA GLN A 375 -3.78 -0.45 -2.34
C GLN A 375 -3.72 -1.99 -2.31
N LYS A 376 -3.13 -2.57 -1.27
CA LYS A 376 -3.07 -4.02 -1.08
C LYS A 376 -4.46 -4.59 -0.81
N LEU A 377 -5.23 -3.97 0.07
CA LEU A 377 -6.59 -4.38 0.44
C LEU A 377 -7.53 -4.28 -0.75
N GLU A 378 -7.49 -3.20 -1.52
CA GLU A 378 -8.25 -3.03 -2.76
C GLU A 378 -8.01 -4.19 -3.74
N TRP A 379 -6.74 -4.55 -3.97
CA TRP A 379 -6.40 -5.70 -4.80
C TRP A 379 -6.87 -7.03 -4.20
N MET A 380 -6.76 -7.22 -2.88
CA MET A 380 -7.24 -8.44 -2.22
C MET A 380 -8.76 -8.56 -2.33
N CYS A 381 -9.50 -7.47 -2.13
CA CYS A 381 -10.95 -7.45 -2.29
C CYS A 381 -11.34 -7.84 -3.72
N ARG A 382 -10.73 -7.21 -4.74
CA ARG A 382 -10.96 -7.59 -6.15
C ARG A 382 -10.62 -9.05 -6.43
N LYS A 383 -9.51 -9.55 -5.89
CA LYS A 383 -9.11 -10.96 -6.07
C LYS A 383 -10.14 -11.93 -5.50
N HIS A 384 -10.68 -11.62 -4.33
CA HIS A 384 -11.57 -12.49 -3.57
C HIS A 384 -13.06 -12.16 -3.73
N GLY A 385 -13.43 -11.28 -4.67
CA GLY A 385 -14.82 -10.88 -4.89
C GLY A 385 -15.44 -10.13 -3.71
N LYS A 386 -14.64 -9.47 -2.88
CA LYS A 386 -15.11 -8.67 -1.73
C LYS A 386 -15.30 -7.22 -2.12
N ARG A 387 -16.13 -6.49 -1.36
CA ARG A 387 -16.46 -5.09 -1.62
C ARG A 387 -15.70 -4.17 -0.65
N LEU A 388 -14.85 -3.29 -1.19
CA LEU A 388 -14.21 -2.23 -0.41
C LEU A 388 -14.99 -0.92 -0.59
N VAL A 389 -15.45 -0.32 0.49
CA VAL A 389 -16.19 0.96 0.47
C VAL A 389 -15.37 2.02 1.19
N VAL A 390 -14.99 3.08 0.47
CA VAL A 390 -14.26 4.20 1.05
C VAL A 390 -15.23 5.12 1.77
N CYS A 391 -15.05 5.28 3.08
CA CYS A 391 -15.95 6.05 3.94
C CYS A 391 -15.32 7.38 4.38
N ASN A 392 -16.14 8.32 4.83
CA ASN A 392 -15.65 9.57 5.40
C ASN A 392 -15.42 9.41 6.92
N GLU A 393 -14.27 9.86 7.43
CA GLU A 393 -13.87 9.73 8.85
C GLU A 393 -14.44 10.83 9.78
N ALA A 394 -14.97 11.93 9.23
CA ALA A 394 -15.32 13.12 10.02
C ALA A 394 -16.17 12.81 11.29
N TYR A 395 -15.65 13.28 12.42
CA TYR A 395 -16.25 13.25 13.77
C TYR A 395 -16.48 11.86 14.40
N THR A 396 -16.07 10.74 13.77
CA THR A 396 -16.33 9.39 14.30
C THR A 396 -15.56 9.10 15.59
N SER A 397 -14.29 9.51 15.69
CA SER A 397 -13.47 9.27 16.88
C SER A 397 -13.82 10.13 18.10
N ARG A 398 -14.54 11.24 17.92
CA ARG A 398 -14.96 12.18 18.99
C ARG A 398 -16.40 11.98 19.46
N THR A 399 -17.22 11.33 18.63
CA THR A 399 -18.62 11.07 18.94
C THR A 399 -18.71 9.75 19.68
N ARG A 400 -19.33 9.75 20.87
CA ARG A 400 -19.67 8.53 21.59
C ARG A 400 -20.65 7.72 20.76
N SER A 401 -20.26 6.51 20.37
CA SER A 401 -21.03 5.71 19.44
C SER A 401 -22.32 5.15 20.05
N TRP A 402 -22.54 5.28 21.36
CA TRP A 402 -23.72 4.75 22.05
C TRP A 402 -24.78 5.81 22.39
N ASP A 403 -24.41 7.10 22.42
CA ASP A 403 -25.37 8.16 22.76
C ASP A 403 -25.19 9.44 21.94
N GLY A 404 -24.26 9.47 20.99
CA GLY A 404 -24.08 10.57 20.06
C GLY A 404 -23.40 11.80 20.63
N PHE A 405 -23.02 11.81 21.91
CA PHE A 405 -22.37 12.99 22.49
C PHE A 405 -20.98 13.20 21.90
N VAL A 406 -20.70 14.44 21.50
CA VAL A 406 -19.43 14.83 20.91
C VAL A 406 -18.50 15.38 21.98
N ASN A 407 -17.42 14.66 22.26
CA ASN A 407 -16.36 15.15 23.13
C ASN A 407 -15.35 15.98 22.32
N GLU A 408 -15.49 17.31 22.36
CA GLU A 408 -14.60 18.23 21.65
C GLU A 408 -13.15 18.22 22.18
N HIS A 409 -12.96 17.82 23.44
CA HIS A 409 -11.69 17.87 24.17
C HIS A 409 -11.02 16.50 24.33
N LEU A 410 -11.41 15.48 23.57
CA LEU A 410 -10.90 14.12 23.70
C LEU A 410 -9.36 14.00 23.53
N GLY A 411 -8.75 14.90 22.75
CA GLY A 411 -7.30 14.99 22.61
C GLY A 411 -6.62 13.66 22.25
N GLY A 412 -5.64 13.26 23.06
CA GLY A 412 -4.90 12.00 22.93
C GLY A 412 -5.40 10.86 23.83
N ALA A 413 -6.60 10.96 24.38
CA ALA A 413 -7.16 9.94 25.27
C ALA A 413 -7.26 8.58 24.55
N LYS A 414 -7.04 7.51 25.32
CA LYS A 414 -7.10 6.11 24.84
C LYS A 414 -8.50 5.51 24.97
N THR A 415 -9.33 6.08 25.82
CA THR A 415 -10.67 5.61 26.12
C THR A 415 -11.65 6.76 26.00
N VAL A 416 -12.90 6.41 25.74
CA VAL A 416 -14.06 7.30 25.79
C VAL A 416 -14.97 6.78 26.90
N SER A 417 -15.45 7.66 27.77
CA SER A 417 -16.24 7.28 28.94
C SER A 417 -17.37 8.27 29.21
N ASP A 418 -18.44 7.77 29.82
CA ASP A 418 -19.56 8.55 30.36
C ASP A 418 -19.64 8.50 31.90
N GLY A 419 -18.61 7.96 32.54
CA GLY A 419 -18.54 7.72 33.98
C GLY A 419 -19.01 6.33 34.40
N ARG A 420 -19.81 5.64 33.58
CA ARG A 420 -20.28 4.27 33.83
C ARG A 420 -19.66 3.27 32.86
N ILE A 421 -19.70 3.61 31.57
CA ILE A 421 -19.21 2.82 30.45
C ILE A 421 -17.87 3.39 30.00
N VAL A 422 -16.88 2.51 29.85
CA VAL A 422 -15.55 2.85 29.34
C VAL A 422 -15.28 2.02 28.08
N VAL A 423 -15.05 2.69 26.96
CA VAL A 423 -14.82 2.09 25.64
C VAL A 423 -13.43 2.47 25.14
N ASP A 424 -12.72 1.54 24.48
CA ASP A 424 -11.49 1.88 23.77
C ASP A 424 -11.79 2.86 22.62
N ARG A 425 -10.96 3.91 22.47
CA ARG A 425 -11.22 4.97 21.51
C ARG A 425 -11.26 4.47 20.06
N ASP A 426 -10.33 3.59 19.68
CA ASP A 426 -10.23 3.12 18.30
C ASP A 426 -11.42 2.19 18.01
N MET A 427 -11.90 1.44 19.01
CA MET A 427 -13.15 0.66 18.91
C MET A 427 -14.39 1.55 18.74
N ASN A 428 -14.47 2.62 19.53
CA ASN A 428 -15.54 3.62 19.38
C ASN A 428 -15.51 4.26 17.98
N GLY A 429 -14.31 4.60 17.49
CA GLY A 429 -14.10 5.14 16.14
C GLY A 429 -14.58 4.18 15.05
N ALA A 430 -14.14 2.93 15.07
CA ALA A 430 -14.55 1.90 14.11
C ALA A 430 -16.07 1.65 14.14
N ARG A 431 -16.67 1.52 15.33
CA ARG A 431 -18.14 1.38 15.46
C ARG A 431 -18.88 2.61 14.94
N GLY A 432 -18.39 3.81 15.23
CA GLY A 432 -18.95 5.06 14.70
C GLY A 432 -18.87 5.17 13.18
N ILE A 433 -17.80 4.67 12.56
CA ILE A 433 -17.67 4.59 11.10
C ILE A 433 -18.76 3.68 10.52
N MET A 434 -18.99 2.51 11.13
CA MET A 434 -20.04 1.58 10.72
C MET A 434 -21.43 2.25 10.80
N LEU A 435 -21.76 2.89 11.94
CA LEU A 435 -23.04 3.58 12.14
C LEU A 435 -23.23 4.69 11.11
N ARG A 436 -22.20 5.50 10.89
CA ARG A 436 -22.24 6.60 9.92
C ARG A 436 -22.43 6.10 8.48
N ALA A 437 -21.72 5.05 8.10
CA ALA A 437 -21.78 4.52 6.75
C ALA A 437 -23.15 3.92 6.43
N LEU A 438 -23.79 3.25 7.41
CA LEU A 438 -25.09 2.61 7.21
C LEU A 438 -26.27 3.55 7.42
N TYR A 439 -26.21 4.46 8.40
CA TYR A 439 -27.37 5.23 8.85
C TYR A 439 -27.17 6.75 8.92
N GLY A 440 -25.96 7.26 8.71
CA GLY A 440 -25.69 8.70 8.73
C GLY A 440 -26.40 9.45 7.59
N ASN A 441 -26.37 10.78 7.63
CA ASN A 441 -27.08 11.64 6.65
C ASN A 441 -26.73 11.39 5.17
N LEU A 442 -25.57 10.79 4.88
CA LEU A 442 -25.16 10.38 3.53
C LEU A 442 -25.73 9.02 3.09
N GLY A 443 -26.23 8.20 4.01
CA GLY A 443 -26.88 6.91 3.71
C GLY A 443 -28.27 7.08 3.09
N ARG A 444 -28.99 8.18 3.39
CA ARG A 444 -30.31 8.49 2.80
C ARG A 444 -30.23 9.01 1.37
N LEU A 445 -29.28 9.90 1.07
CA LEU A 445 -29.10 10.54 -0.26
C LEU A 445 -28.69 9.56 -1.37
N ARG A 446 -28.50 8.27 -1.08
CA ARG A 446 -28.09 7.26 -2.06
C ARG A 446 -28.99 6.02 -2.10
N ALA A 447 -30.04 5.98 -1.27
CA ALA A 447 -31.05 4.92 -1.24
C ALA A 447 -32.40 5.37 -1.82
N ALA A 448 -32.68 6.68 -1.80
CA ALA A 448 -33.68 7.28 -2.68
C ALA A 448 -33.01 7.50 -4.05
N GLY A 449 -33.58 6.98 -5.12
CA GLY A 449 -33.02 7.04 -6.49
C GLY A 449 -33.02 8.42 -7.14
N ASP A 450 -32.64 9.46 -6.40
CA ASP A 450 -32.55 10.81 -6.92
C ASP A 450 -31.15 11.03 -7.48
N ASP A 451 -31.05 11.05 -8.82
CA ASP A 451 -29.91 11.57 -9.56
C ASP A 451 -29.72 13.06 -9.22
N VAL A 452 -28.94 13.35 -8.17
CA VAL A 452 -28.51 14.71 -7.86
C VAL A 452 -27.04 14.87 -8.23
N ALA A 453 -26.83 15.67 -9.28
CA ALA A 453 -25.55 16.15 -9.73
C ALA A 453 -24.70 16.74 -8.60
N LEU A 454 -23.40 16.48 -8.68
CA LEU A 454 -22.35 17.04 -7.82
C LEU A 454 -22.49 18.56 -7.65
N VAL A 455 -23.01 19.02 -6.51
CA VAL A 455 -22.72 20.37 -6.01
C VAL A 455 -21.52 20.26 -5.09
N ALA A 456 -20.37 20.71 -5.59
CA ALA A 456 -19.21 21.00 -4.77
C ALA A 456 -19.56 22.17 -3.84
N GLU A 457 -19.77 21.91 -2.55
CA GLU A 457 -19.79 23.01 -1.59
C GLU A 457 -18.39 23.63 -1.43
N PRO A 458 -18.31 24.96 -1.29
CA PRO A 458 -17.07 25.70 -1.43
C PRO A 458 -16.13 25.46 -0.24
N ALA A 459 -14.84 25.28 -0.58
CA ALA A 459 -13.75 25.36 0.38
C ALA A 459 -13.84 26.69 1.14
N LYS A 460 -13.77 26.62 2.47
CA LYS A 460 -13.73 27.76 3.38
C LYS A 460 -12.83 28.87 2.83
N LYS A 461 -13.44 30.00 2.45
CA LYS A 461 -12.71 31.25 2.19
C LYS A 461 -11.88 31.58 3.43
N ARG A 462 -10.56 31.67 3.25
CA ARG A 462 -9.68 32.38 4.17
C ARG A 462 -10.18 33.82 4.24
N LEU A 463 -10.66 34.24 5.39
CA LEU A 463 -10.72 35.65 5.76
C LEU A 463 -9.27 36.14 5.85
N THR A 464 -8.78 36.77 4.79
CA THR A 464 -7.67 37.72 4.90
C THR A 464 -8.26 39.00 5.50
N LYS A 465 -7.84 39.33 6.72
CA LYS A 465 -7.97 40.69 7.25
C LYS A 465 -6.93 41.61 6.58
N PRO A 466 -7.23 42.92 6.47
CA PRO A 466 -6.60 43.84 5.51
C PRO A 466 -5.08 43.95 5.63
#